data_AF-A0A7S3B0Q0-F1
#
_entry.id   AF-A0A7S3B0Q0-F1
#
_cell.length_a   1.000
_cell.length_b   1.000
_cell.length_c   1.000
_cell.angle_alpha   90.00
_cell.angle_beta   90.00
_cell.angle_gamma   90.00
#
_symmetry.space_group_name_H-M   'P 1'
#
loop_
_entity.id
_entity.type
_entity.pdbx_description
1 polymer ?
#
loop_
_entity_poly.entity_id
_entity_poly.type
_entity_poly.pdbx_seq_one_letter_code
_entity_poly.pdbx_strand_id
1 'polypeptide(L)'
;FLCSIEKNYKQSSKKDRNGAVPCVYNRISTGRGDTLSGPTDANIQAKVPTFLQEKMSPSCPAETVLTKASPYSLYVVASLTTVPVPDRTASLAVVLSALRNQTLPPNMTVVTIPKAYQKWTDRHPQGTLEMVGALKSIHKLMAEVTLPLKLSRPTQDHGPIMKLVGGLKYVRSLDPDLQKQTVLITLDDDIMYASYVFESLVHWSKRYPNAVLAHATATIVLQPSLDPTPHKLVDHVGIKPA
;
A
#
# COMPACT_ATOMS: atom_id res chain seq x y z
N PHE A 1 11.54 -10.13 22.76
CA PHE A 1 11.01 -9.25 23.81
C PHE A 1 9.56 -8.92 23.47
N LEU A 2 8.63 -9.70 24.02
CA LEU A 2 7.20 -9.42 23.95
C LEU A 2 6.71 -9.39 25.39
N CYS A 3 6.47 -8.19 25.91
CA CYS A 3 5.82 -7.98 27.20
C CYS A 3 4.37 -7.63 26.88
N SER A 4 3.45 -8.50 27.30
CA SER A 4 2.01 -8.23 27.29
C SER A 4 1.72 -7.27 28.45
N ILE A 5 1.16 -6.11 28.14
CA ILE A 5 0.55 -5.23 29.14
C ILE A 5 -0.91 -5.04 28.74
N GLU A 6 -1.77 -5.86 29.34
CA GLU A 6 -3.17 -5.49 29.54
C GLU A 6 -3.23 -4.45 30.65
N LYS A 7 -3.75 -3.26 30.36
CA LYS A 7 -4.28 -2.37 31.40
C LYS A 7 -5.61 -1.77 30.99
N ASN A 8 -6.60 -2.10 31.83
CA ASN A 8 -7.91 -1.48 31.98
C ASN A 8 -7.84 0.05 31.96
N TYR A 9 -8.58 0.68 31.05
CA TYR A 9 -8.78 2.12 31.03
C TYR A 9 -10.05 2.47 31.81
N LYS A 10 -9.88 2.86 33.08
CA LYS A 10 -10.92 3.58 33.84
C LYS A 10 -10.86 5.05 33.44
N GLN A 11 -11.98 5.60 32.98
CA GLN A 11 -12.14 7.04 32.77
C GLN A 11 -12.04 7.77 34.11
N SER A 12 -11.08 8.68 34.22
CA SER A 12 -11.01 9.69 35.27
C SER A 12 -10.82 11.03 34.60
N SER A 13 -11.88 11.84 34.58
CA SER A 13 -11.85 13.23 34.15
C SER A 13 -11.09 14.06 35.18
N LYS A 14 -9.92 14.60 34.80
CA LYS A 14 -9.41 15.83 35.41
C LYS A 14 -8.89 16.75 34.30
N LYS A 15 -9.41 17.97 34.33
CA LYS A 15 -9.04 19.12 33.52
C LYS A 15 -7.59 19.49 33.84
N ASP A 16 -6.70 19.41 32.85
CA ASP A 16 -5.48 20.20 32.85
C ASP A 16 -5.50 21.17 31.67
N ARG A 17 -5.26 22.43 32.01
CA ARG A 17 -5.08 23.55 31.10
C ARG A 17 -3.67 23.44 30.53
N ASN A 18 -3.54 23.03 29.27
CA ASN A 18 -2.46 23.48 28.38
C ASN A 18 -2.88 23.22 26.92
N GLY A 19 -2.74 24.24 26.09
CA GLY A 19 -3.35 24.34 24.78
C GLY A 19 -2.87 23.31 23.76
N ALA A 20 -3.67 22.26 23.57
CA ALA A 20 -3.70 21.50 22.34
C ALA A 20 -5.05 21.74 21.66
N VAL A 21 -5.00 22.28 20.44
CA VAL A 21 -6.18 22.40 19.57
C VAL A 21 -6.62 21.00 19.16
N PRO A 22 -7.86 20.56 19.45
CA PRO A 22 -8.34 19.29 18.95
C PRO A 22 -8.60 19.40 17.43
N CYS A 23 -7.90 18.59 16.64
CA CYS A 23 -8.30 18.32 15.26
C CYS A 23 -9.60 17.52 15.29
N VAL A 24 -10.72 18.22 15.15
CA VAL A 24 -12.03 17.63 14.89
C VAL A 24 -12.05 17.18 13.43
N TYR A 25 -11.97 15.87 13.19
CA TYR A 25 -12.28 15.33 11.87
C TYR A 25 -13.80 15.16 11.75
N ASN A 26 -14.42 15.92 10.85
CA ASN A 26 -15.78 15.70 10.44
C ASN A 26 -15.87 14.34 9.71
N ARG A 27 -16.57 13.40 10.34
CA ARG A 27 -16.95 12.14 9.72
C ARG A 27 -18.09 12.43 8.74
N ILE A 28 -17.79 12.47 7.44
CA ILE A 28 -18.83 12.45 6.41
C ILE A 28 -19.37 11.02 6.37
N SER A 29 -20.55 10.81 6.96
CA SER A 29 -21.33 9.60 6.76
C SER A 29 -22.00 9.68 5.39
N THR A 30 -21.59 8.85 4.45
CA THR A 30 -22.38 8.59 3.24
C THR A 30 -23.60 7.76 3.65
N GLY A 31 -24.74 8.42 3.73
CA GLY A 31 -26.03 7.78 3.99
C GLY A 31 -26.37 6.76 2.90
N ARG A 32 -26.98 5.65 3.32
CA ARG A 32 -27.59 4.65 2.44
C ARG A 32 -28.66 5.32 1.58
N GLY A 33 -28.62 5.05 0.28
CA GLY A 33 -29.66 5.45 -0.65
C GLY A 33 -30.88 4.54 -0.50
N ASP A 34 -31.96 5.10 0.03
CA ASP A 34 -33.30 4.54 -0.13
C ASP A 34 -33.93 5.13 -1.40
N THR A 35 -34.38 4.23 -2.26
CA THR A 35 -35.15 4.48 -3.49
C THR A 35 -36.51 5.09 -3.16
N LEU A 36 -36.78 6.29 -3.69
CA LEU A 36 -38.15 6.79 -3.85
C LEU A 36 -38.34 7.41 -5.24
N SER A 37 -39.40 6.95 -5.88
CA SER A 37 -39.85 7.26 -7.22
C SER A 37 -40.86 8.43 -7.25
N GLY A 38 -40.58 9.42 -8.11
CA GLY A 38 -41.54 10.33 -8.76
C GLY A 38 -41.95 11.61 -8.01
N PRO A 39 -42.74 12.52 -8.64
CA PRO A 39 -42.80 12.88 -10.06
C PRO A 39 -42.26 14.30 -10.32
N THR A 40 -42.06 14.59 -11.61
CA THR A 40 -41.62 15.85 -12.21
C THR A 40 -42.60 17.02 -12.02
N ASP A 41 -42.03 18.23 -12.11
CA ASP A 41 -42.65 19.54 -12.32
C ASP A 41 -42.83 20.44 -11.09
N ALA A 42 -41.82 21.27 -10.85
CA ALA A 42 -42.02 22.64 -10.36
C ALA A 42 -40.77 23.50 -10.65
N ASN A 43 -40.98 24.56 -11.41
CA ASN A 43 -40.02 25.59 -11.77
C ASN A 43 -39.70 26.43 -10.52
N ILE A 44 -38.64 26.08 -9.78
CA ILE A 44 -38.20 26.83 -8.59
C ILE A 44 -36.98 27.67 -8.97
N GLN A 45 -37.20 28.98 -9.13
CA GLN A 45 -36.13 29.97 -9.15
C GLN A 45 -35.47 30.03 -7.76
N ALA A 46 -34.34 29.38 -7.61
CA ALA A 46 -33.50 29.48 -6.42
C ALA A 46 -32.83 30.85 -6.38
N LYS A 47 -33.32 31.74 -5.51
CA LYS A 47 -32.57 32.91 -5.04
C LYS A 47 -31.34 32.42 -4.29
N VAL A 48 -30.17 32.63 -4.86
CA VAL A 48 -28.87 32.42 -4.20
C VAL A 48 -28.75 33.41 -3.03
N PRO A 49 -28.63 32.96 -1.77
CA PRO A 49 -28.36 33.87 -0.66
C PRO A 49 -26.94 34.41 -0.80
N THR A 50 -26.84 35.73 -1.01
CA THR A 50 -25.58 36.48 -0.89
C THR A 50 -25.26 36.64 0.58
N PHE A 51 -24.63 35.63 1.20
CA PHE A 51 -24.09 35.76 2.55
C PHE A 51 -22.80 34.94 2.67
N LEU A 52 -21.77 35.59 3.24
CA LEU A 52 -20.40 35.11 3.51
C LEU A 52 -19.39 35.30 2.37
N GLN A 53 -19.10 36.56 2.04
CA GLN A 53 -17.73 36.95 1.70
C GLN A 53 -16.91 37.01 3.00
N GLU A 54 -16.48 35.86 3.51
CA GLU A 54 -15.43 35.83 4.53
C GLU A 54 -14.07 35.96 3.85
N LYS A 55 -13.36 37.04 4.19
CA LYS A 55 -11.96 37.27 3.87
C LYS A 55 -11.12 36.08 4.37
N MET A 56 -10.82 35.14 3.50
CA MET A 56 -9.75 34.19 3.75
C MET A 56 -8.41 34.89 3.51
N SER A 57 -7.80 35.38 4.59
CA SER A 57 -6.36 35.59 4.67
C SER A 57 -5.95 35.30 6.11
N PRO A 58 -5.27 34.17 6.32
CA PRO A 58 -3.84 34.32 6.50
C PRO A 58 -3.10 33.36 5.59
N SER A 59 -2.19 33.92 4.80
CA SER A 59 -1.08 33.20 4.19
C SER A 59 -0.39 32.41 5.29
N CYS A 60 -0.50 31.07 5.25
CA CYS A 60 0.48 30.22 5.94
C CYS A 60 1.86 30.71 5.46
N PRO A 61 2.77 31.10 6.37
CA PRO A 61 4.13 31.39 5.96
C PRO A 61 4.62 30.13 5.26
N ALA A 62 5.00 30.26 3.99
CA ALA A 62 5.72 29.25 3.27
C ALA A 62 7.03 29.06 4.04
N GLU A 63 7.01 28.12 4.98
CA GLU A 63 8.18 27.70 5.73
C GLU A 63 9.11 27.13 4.68
N THR A 64 10.02 27.99 4.23
CA THR A 64 11.04 27.65 3.25
C THR A 64 12.04 26.84 4.04
N VAL A 65 11.69 25.57 4.27
CA VAL A 65 12.58 24.58 4.85
C VAL A 65 13.69 24.41 3.85
N LEU A 66 14.75 25.21 4.03
CA LEU A 66 16.06 25.01 3.43
C LEU A 66 16.51 23.61 3.87
N THR A 67 16.14 22.60 3.10
CA THR A 67 16.64 21.25 3.26
C THR A 67 18.09 21.27 2.84
N LYS A 68 18.97 21.57 3.78
CA LYS A 68 20.37 21.13 3.72
C LYS A 68 20.28 19.64 3.39
N ALA A 69 20.64 19.25 2.17
CA ALA A 69 20.57 17.87 1.72
C ALA A 69 21.35 17.04 2.75
N SER A 70 20.62 16.31 3.60
CA SER A 70 21.24 15.39 4.54
C SER A 70 22.11 14.46 3.69
N PRO A 71 23.41 14.33 3.98
CA PRO A 71 24.33 13.51 3.18
C PRO A 71 23.95 12.02 3.19
N TYR A 72 22.94 11.63 3.99
CA TYR A 72 22.42 10.28 4.07
C TYR A 72 21.08 10.21 3.33
N SER A 73 21.11 9.72 2.09
CA SER A 73 19.92 9.19 1.44
C SER A 73 19.51 7.92 2.19
N LEU A 74 18.32 7.90 2.78
CA LEU A 74 17.80 6.70 3.44
C LEU A 74 17.71 5.56 2.43
N TYR A 75 18.09 4.36 2.87
CA TYR A 75 18.00 3.14 2.09
C TYR A 75 16.61 2.51 2.27
N VAL A 76 15.85 2.35 1.20
CA VAL A 76 14.45 1.87 1.27
C VAL A 76 14.38 0.40 0.91
N VAL A 77 13.86 -0.41 1.84
CA VAL A 77 13.57 -1.82 1.61
C VAL A 77 12.06 -2.01 1.58
N ALA A 78 11.52 -2.40 0.43
CA ALA A 78 10.14 -2.89 0.33
C ALA A 78 10.11 -4.38 0.68
N SER A 79 9.14 -4.82 1.47
CA SER A 79 8.99 -6.22 1.83
C SER A 79 7.53 -6.64 1.77
N LEU A 80 7.28 -7.71 1.03
CA LEU A 80 5.94 -8.26 0.83
C LEU A 80 5.97 -9.78 0.95
N THR A 81 4.82 -10.37 1.20
CA THR A 81 4.63 -11.82 1.14
C THR A 81 3.64 -12.12 0.04
N THR A 82 3.93 -13.13 -0.76
CA THR A 82 3.03 -13.57 -1.82
C THR A 82 2.69 -15.04 -1.69
N VAL A 83 1.48 -15.37 -2.15
CA VAL A 83 0.97 -16.73 -2.26
C VAL A 83 0.84 -17.06 -3.74
N PRO A 84 1.85 -17.73 -4.34
CA PRO A 84 1.95 -17.83 -5.80
C PRO A 84 0.85 -18.64 -6.50
N VAL A 85 0.02 -19.42 -5.77
CA VAL A 85 -0.98 -20.34 -6.33
C VAL A 85 -2.34 -20.12 -5.65
N PRO A 86 -3.48 -20.13 -6.38
CA PRO A 86 -3.59 -20.41 -7.82
C PRO A 86 -3.26 -19.24 -8.75
N ASP A 87 -3.33 -17.98 -8.32
CA ASP A 87 -3.03 -16.85 -9.24
C ASP A 87 -2.83 -15.50 -8.51
N ARG A 88 -1.76 -15.35 -7.71
CA ARG A 88 -1.32 -14.01 -7.26
C ARG A 88 -0.12 -13.48 -8.02
N THR A 89 0.38 -14.21 -9.01
CA THR A 89 1.52 -13.75 -9.83
C THR A 89 1.14 -12.54 -10.68
N ALA A 90 -0.10 -12.49 -11.20
CA ALA A 90 -0.62 -11.33 -11.92
C ALA A 90 -0.74 -10.09 -11.02
N SER A 91 -1.36 -10.21 -9.84
CA SER A 91 -1.44 -9.11 -8.87
C SER A 91 -0.06 -8.65 -8.42
N LEU A 92 0.85 -9.59 -8.15
CA LEU A 92 2.23 -9.29 -7.81
C LEU A 92 2.92 -8.50 -8.92
N ALA A 93 2.72 -8.83 -10.20
CA ALA A 93 3.29 -8.09 -11.32
C ALA A 93 2.83 -6.62 -11.34
N VAL A 94 1.54 -6.38 -11.10
CA VAL A 94 0.98 -5.02 -10.98
C VAL A 94 1.60 -4.27 -9.81
N VAL A 95 1.73 -4.91 -8.64
CA VAL A 95 2.35 -4.32 -7.46
C VAL A 95 3.82 -3.99 -7.72
N LEU A 96 4.61 -4.91 -8.27
CA LEU A 96 6.02 -4.67 -8.57
C LEU A 96 6.22 -3.53 -9.59
N SER A 97 5.33 -3.44 -10.59
CA SER A 97 5.31 -2.31 -11.53
C SER A 97 4.98 -0.98 -10.82
N ALA A 98 4.00 -0.97 -9.92
CA ALA A 98 3.67 0.20 -9.11
C ALA A 98 4.81 0.63 -8.17
N LEU A 99 5.59 -0.33 -7.63
CA LEU A 99 6.78 -0.05 -6.82
C LEU A 99 7.92 0.56 -7.62
N ARG A 100 8.14 0.07 -8.84
CA ARG A 100 9.11 0.66 -9.78
C ARG A 100 8.76 2.12 -10.10
N ASN A 101 7.48 2.43 -10.19
CA ASN A 101 6.97 3.76 -10.57
C ASN A 101 6.65 4.67 -9.37
N GLN A 102 7.15 4.35 -8.17
CA GLN A 102 7.09 5.29 -7.05
C GLN A 102 7.98 6.50 -7.32
N THR A 103 7.60 7.68 -6.83
CA THR A 103 8.45 8.89 -6.84
C THR A 103 9.79 8.61 -6.15
N LEU A 104 9.76 7.77 -5.10
CA LEU A 104 10.94 7.22 -4.46
C LEU A 104 10.90 5.67 -4.55
N PRO A 105 11.50 5.07 -5.59
CA PRO A 105 11.50 3.61 -5.75
C PRO A 105 12.38 2.94 -4.68
N PRO A 106 12.06 1.71 -4.26
CA PRO A 106 12.87 1.00 -3.27
C PRO A 106 14.25 0.63 -3.81
N ASN A 107 15.26 0.70 -2.94
CA ASN A 107 16.61 0.21 -3.23
C ASN A 107 16.70 -1.31 -3.22
N MET A 108 15.78 -1.99 -2.54
CA MET A 108 15.60 -3.43 -2.58
C MET A 108 14.14 -3.79 -2.34
N THR A 109 13.64 -4.77 -3.08
CA THR A 109 12.33 -5.38 -2.86
C THR A 109 12.51 -6.84 -2.48
N VAL A 110 12.02 -7.22 -1.29
CA VAL A 110 12.06 -8.58 -0.79
C VAL A 110 10.69 -9.22 -0.93
N VAL A 111 10.60 -10.23 -1.80
CA VAL A 111 9.38 -11.03 -1.98
C VAL A 111 9.53 -12.30 -1.16
N THR A 112 8.66 -12.50 -0.17
CA THR A 112 8.68 -13.67 0.70
C THR A 112 7.65 -14.70 0.23
N ILE A 113 8.08 -15.94 0.02
CA ILE A 113 7.19 -17.07 -0.26
C ILE A 113 7.15 -17.98 0.98
N PRO A 114 6.01 -18.08 1.68
CA PRO A 114 5.90 -18.92 2.88
C PRO A 114 6.22 -20.39 2.60
N LYS A 115 6.75 -21.09 3.62
CA LYS A 115 7.13 -22.50 3.57
C LYS A 115 5.94 -23.42 3.32
N ALA A 116 4.76 -23.12 3.85
CA ALA A 116 3.56 -23.93 3.66
C ALA A 116 3.25 -24.13 2.17
N TYR A 117 3.50 -23.11 1.35
CA TYR A 117 3.32 -23.20 -0.10
C TYR A 117 4.44 -23.98 -0.78
N GLN A 118 5.65 -23.96 -0.22
CA GLN A 118 6.72 -24.86 -0.69
C GLN A 118 6.42 -26.33 -0.43
N LYS A 119 5.60 -26.64 0.60
CA LYS A 119 5.15 -28.01 0.93
C LYS A 119 3.83 -28.40 0.28
N TRP A 120 3.07 -27.43 -0.22
CA TRP A 120 1.78 -27.69 -0.87
C TRP A 120 1.96 -28.57 -2.10
N THR A 121 3.10 -28.45 -2.77
CA THR A 121 3.58 -29.32 -3.86
C THR A 121 3.61 -30.79 -3.44
N ASP A 122 4.08 -31.10 -2.23
CA ASP A 122 4.23 -32.47 -1.75
C ASP A 122 2.88 -33.18 -1.55
N ARG A 123 1.81 -32.41 -1.33
CA ARG A 123 0.44 -32.92 -1.08
C ARG A 123 -0.44 -32.92 -2.34
N HIS A 124 -0.04 -32.18 -3.37
CA HIS A 124 -0.78 -32.05 -4.62
C HIS A 124 0.21 -32.20 -5.77
N PRO A 125 0.37 -33.40 -6.35
CA PRO A 125 1.31 -33.63 -7.44
C PRO A 125 1.08 -32.70 -8.64
N GLN A 126 -0.19 -32.39 -8.96
CA GLN A 126 -0.53 -31.37 -9.96
C GLN A 126 -0.17 -29.95 -9.50
N GLY A 127 -0.33 -29.68 -8.21
CA GLY A 127 0.12 -28.45 -7.56
C GLY A 127 1.64 -28.22 -7.59
N THR A 128 2.43 -29.28 -7.76
CA THR A 128 3.89 -29.14 -7.98
C THR A 128 4.18 -28.44 -9.30
N LEU A 129 3.47 -28.81 -10.38
CA LEU A 129 3.65 -28.18 -11.69
C LEU A 129 3.18 -26.72 -11.67
N GLU A 130 2.06 -26.44 -11.02
CA GLU A 130 1.55 -25.07 -10.84
C GLU A 130 2.52 -24.20 -10.04
N MET A 131 3.05 -24.70 -8.92
CA MET A 131 4.03 -23.99 -8.10
C MET A 131 5.34 -23.74 -8.86
N VAL A 132 5.84 -24.74 -9.58
CA VAL A 132 7.04 -24.58 -10.43
C VAL A 132 6.77 -23.55 -11.52
N GLY A 133 5.59 -23.57 -12.15
CA GLY A 133 5.16 -22.58 -13.13
C GLY A 133 5.07 -21.17 -12.55
N ALA A 134 4.48 -21.03 -11.37
CA ALA A 134 4.35 -19.76 -10.67
C ALA A 134 5.72 -19.21 -10.24
N LEU A 135 6.63 -20.06 -9.72
CA LEU A 135 8.00 -19.67 -9.39
C LEU A 135 8.80 -19.26 -10.64
N LYS A 136 8.66 -19.98 -11.76
CA LYS A 136 9.24 -19.58 -13.05
C LYS A 136 8.68 -18.23 -13.51
N SER A 137 7.38 -18.01 -13.35
CA SER A 137 6.73 -16.75 -13.68
C SER A 137 7.23 -15.60 -12.81
N ILE A 138 7.43 -15.83 -11.51
CA ILE A 138 8.05 -14.86 -10.60
C ILE A 138 9.49 -14.57 -11.03
N HIS A 139 10.30 -15.57 -11.37
CA HIS A 139 11.65 -15.33 -11.85
C HIS A 139 11.68 -14.56 -13.18
N LYS A 140 10.76 -14.86 -14.11
CA LYS A 140 10.59 -14.12 -15.36
C LYS A 140 10.20 -12.67 -15.08
N LEU A 141 9.22 -12.45 -14.22
CA LEU A 141 8.81 -11.13 -13.75
C LEU A 141 9.99 -10.38 -13.10
N MET A 142 10.79 -11.04 -12.27
CA MET A 142 12.00 -10.45 -11.68
C MET A 142 13.05 -10.05 -12.72
N ALA A 143 13.12 -10.75 -13.86
CA ALA A 143 14.04 -10.40 -14.94
C ALA A 143 13.50 -9.23 -15.80
N GLU A 144 12.18 -9.10 -15.93
CA GLU A 144 11.51 -8.06 -16.72
C GLU A 144 11.37 -6.74 -15.95
N VAL A 145 11.16 -6.82 -14.64
CA VAL A 145 11.05 -5.66 -13.77
C VAL A 145 12.46 -5.15 -13.49
N THR A 146 12.80 -3.94 -13.94
CA THR A 146 14.06 -3.26 -13.64
C THR A 146 14.10 -2.73 -12.20
N LEU A 147 13.70 -3.56 -11.24
CA LEU A 147 13.66 -3.25 -9.81
C LEU A 147 14.58 -4.25 -9.09
N PRO A 148 15.45 -3.80 -8.17
CA PRO A 148 16.27 -4.71 -7.37
C PRO A 148 15.36 -5.61 -6.53
N LEU A 149 15.43 -6.92 -6.79
CA LEU A 149 14.52 -7.92 -6.23
C LEU A 149 15.29 -9.06 -5.58
N LYS A 150 14.84 -9.48 -4.38
CA LYS A 150 15.35 -10.66 -3.67
C LYS A 150 14.20 -11.56 -3.26
N LEU A 151 14.31 -12.84 -3.60
CA LEU A 151 13.37 -13.86 -3.15
C LEU A 151 13.79 -14.39 -1.78
N SER A 152 12.87 -14.38 -0.82
CA SER A 152 13.04 -14.92 0.53
C SER A 152 12.20 -16.18 0.71
N ARG A 153 12.85 -17.28 1.08
CA ARG A 153 12.23 -18.60 1.32
C ARG A 153 12.54 -19.04 2.75
N PRO A 154 11.78 -18.57 3.75
CA PRO A 154 12.03 -18.89 5.15
C PRO A 154 11.81 -20.38 5.47
N THR A 155 12.49 -20.85 6.51
CA THR A 155 12.42 -22.23 7.01
C THR A 155 11.24 -22.48 7.95
N GLN A 156 10.49 -21.44 8.32
CA GLN A 156 9.32 -21.47 9.18
C GLN A 156 8.31 -20.40 8.75
N ASP A 157 7.02 -20.69 8.92
CA ASP A 157 5.95 -19.72 8.71
C ASP A 157 5.52 -19.05 10.01
N HIS A 158 5.23 -17.77 9.91
CA HIS A 158 4.77 -16.92 11.01
C HIS A 158 3.43 -16.25 10.69
N GLY A 159 2.68 -16.76 9.70
CA GLY A 159 1.37 -16.21 9.30
C GLY A 159 1.48 -14.83 8.63
N PRO A 160 0.54 -13.90 8.88
CA PRO A 160 0.52 -12.59 8.21
C PRO A 160 1.76 -11.72 8.43
N ILE A 161 2.50 -11.94 9.53
CA ILE A 161 3.73 -11.21 9.83
C ILE A 161 4.89 -11.55 8.87
N MET A 162 4.73 -12.56 8.01
CA MET A 162 5.75 -12.99 7.06
C MET A 162 6.24 -11.87 6.14
N LYS A 163 5.41 -10.86 5.90
CA LYS A 163 5.79 -9.65 5.14
C LYS A 163 6.88 -8.85 5.82
N LEU A 164 7.03 -8.95 7.14
CA LEU A 164 8.14 -8.36 7.89
C LEU A 164 9.38 -9.28 7.91
N VAL A 165 9.18 -10.60 7.97
CA VAL A 165 10.26 -11.57 8.21
C VAL A 165 11.33 -11.53 7.10
N GLY A 166 10.91 -11.49 5.83
CA GLY A 166 11.84 -11.41 4.71
C GLY A 166 12.67 -10.13 4.72
N GLY A 167 12.00 -8.98 4.85
CA GLY A 167 12.64 -7.68 4.94
C GLY A 167 13.60 -7.58 6.12
N LEU A 168 13.19 -7.99 7.32
CA LEU A 168 14.05 -7.95 8.51
C LEU A 168 15.32 -8.81 8.35
N LYS A 169 15.20 -10.01 7.76
CA LYS A 169 16.38 -10.85 7.47
C LYS A 169 17.33 -10.18 6.50
N TYR A 170 16.80 -9.51 5.48
CA TYR A 170 17.62 -8.76 4.52
C TYR A 170 18.30 -7.55 5.19
N VAL A 171 17.56 -6.72 5.93
CA VAL A 171 18.13 -5.56 6.64
C VAL A 171 19.24 -6.01 7.57
N ARG A 172 19.04 -7.07 8.36
CA ARG A 172 20.07 -7.62 9.26
C ARG A 172 21.34 -8.12 8.55
N SER A 173 21.28 -8.38 7.24
CA SER A 173 22.44 -8.77 6.43
C SER A 173 23.20 -7.60 5.81
N LEU A 174 22.69 -6.37 5.93
CA LEU A 174 23.35 -5.16 5.46
C LEU A 174 24.51 -4.77 6.38
N ASP A 175 25.40 -3.91 5.90
CA ASP A 175 26.39 -3.25 6.74
C ASP A 175 25.71 -2.47 7.90
N PRO A 176 26.26 -2.46 9.13
CA PRO A 176 25.64 -1.79 10.28
C PRO A 176 25.30 -0.31 10.07
N ASP A 177 26.05 0.44 9.29
CA ASP A 177 25.76 1.86 9.05
C ASP A 177 24.62 2.02 8.06
N LEU A 178 24.52 1.13 7.06
CA LEU A 178 23.37 1.08 6.17
C LEU A 178 22.11 0.60 6.91
N GLN A 179 22.23 -0.34 7.85
CA GLN A 179 21.12 -0.77 8.71
C GLN A 179 20.48 0.41 9.45
N LYS A 180 21.30 1.29 10.05
CA LYS A 180 20.83 2.48 10.78
C LYS A 180 20.13 3.51 9.86
N GLN A 181 20.43 3.47 8.57
CA GLN A 181 19.86 4.37 7.56
C GLN A 181 18.75 3.70 6.73
N THR A 182 18.33 2.49 7.11
CA THR A 182 17.34 1.73 6.35
C THR A 182 15.92 1.98 6.86
N VAL A 183 15.00 2.27 5.95
CA VAL A 183 13.56 2.24 6.20
C VAL A 183 12.98 0.98 5.58
N LEU A 184 12.44 0.11 6.44
CA LEU A 184 11.71 -1.08 6.00
C LEU A 184 10.23 -0.74 5.85
N ILE A 185 9.70 -0.87 4.64
CA ILE A 185 8.28 -0.67 4.31
C ILE A 185 7.68 -2.03 4.00
N THR A 186 6.57 -2.38 4.66
CA THR A 186 5.83 -3.61 4.37
C THR A 186 4.56 -3.34 3.58
N LEU A 187 4.26 -4.26 2.68
CA LEU A 187 3.19 -4.12 1.70
C LEU A 187 2.44 -5.43 1.53
N ASP A 188 1.22 -5.32 1.00
CA ASP A 188 0.44 -6.45 0.50
C ASP A 188 0.70 -6.64 -1.00
N ASP A 189 0.52 -7.86 -1.50
CA ASP A 189 0.80 -8.25 -2.89
C ASP A 189 -0.42 -8.09 -3.82
N ASP A 190 -1.53 -7.56 -3.31
CA ASP A 190 -2.81 -7.34 -4.00
C ASP A 190 -3.35 -5.89 -3.87
N ILE A 191 -2.53 -4.98 -3.35
CA ILE A 191 -2.88 -3.57 -3.16
C ILE A 191 -2.03 -2.69 -4.07
N MET A 192 -2.70 -1.80 -4.82
CA MET A 192 -2.03 -0.69 -5.49
C MET A 192 -1.84 0.49 -4.54
N TYR A 193 -0.61 1.00 -4.47
CA TYR A 193 -0.26 2.18 -3.70
C TYR A 193 -0.06 3.38 -4.63
N ALA A 194 -0.46 4.58 -4.18
CA ALA A 194 -0.19 5.80 -4.92
C ALA A 194 1.34 6.02 -5.07
N SER A 195 1.78 6.70 -6.13
CA SER A 195 3.20 6.84 -6.48
C SER A 195 4.03 7.58 -5.43
N TYR A 196 3.42 8.41 -4.58
CA TYR A 196 4.11 9.22 -3.57
C TYR A 196 4.18 8.57 -2.18
N VAL A 197 3.62 7.37 -2.00
CA VAL A 197 3.48 6.75 -0.66
C VAL A 197 4.84 6.51 -0.01
N PHE A 198 5.80 6.01 -0.78
CA PHE A 198 7.14 5.71 -0.29
C PHE A 198 7.89 6.97 0.14
N GLU A 199 7.84 8.01 -0.68
CA GLU A 199 8.44 9.31 -0.38
C GLU A 199 7.83 9.90 0.91
N SER A 200 6.50 9.86 1.04
CA SER A 200 5.80 10.32 2.24
C SER A 200 6.22 9.54 3.49
N LEU A 201 6.26 8.20 3.43
CA LEU A 201 6.70 7.37 4.57
C LEU A 201 8.14 7.67 4.98
N VAL A 202 9.04 7.84 4.02
CA VAL A 202 10.45 8.18 4.25
C VAL A 202 10.59 9.60 4.80
N HIS A 203 9.77 10.55 4.35
CA HIS A 203 9.74 11.90 4.91
C HIS A 203 9.34 11.87 6.39
N TRP A 204 8.26 11.17 6.73
CA TRP A 204 7.78 11.08 8.10
C TRP A 204 8.71 10.25 8.99
N SER A 205 9.41 9.25 8.47
CA SER A 205 10.35 8.44 9.26
C SER A 205 11.55 9.26 9.72
N LYS A 206 12.01 10.23 8.92
CA LYS A 206 13.05 11.20 9.34
C LYS A 206 12.59 12.05 10.51
N ARG A 207 11.30 12.44 10.53
CA ARG A 207 10.72 13.25 11.60
C ARG A 207 10.43 12.44 12.86
N TYR A 208 10.10 11.15 12.72
CA TYR A 208 9.74 10.25 13.80
C TYR A 208 10.52 8.92 13.74
N PRO A 209 11.85 8.93 13.96
CA PRO A 209 12.72 7.77 13.71
C PRO A 209 12.46 6.58 14.65
N ASN A 210 11.78 6.81 15.77
CA ASN A 210 11.45 5.76 16.75
C ASN A 210 9.98 5.30 16.67
N ALA A 211 9.24 5.73 15.64
CA ALA A 211 7.83 5.40 15.46
C ALA A 211 7.64 4.37 14.35
N VAL A 212 6.60 3.55 14.50
CA VAL A 212 6.05 2.78 13.38
C VAL A 212 5.04 3.68 12.67
N LEU A 213 5.27 3.88 11.38
CA LEU A 213 4.41 4.72 10.54
C LEU A 213 3.51 3.83 9.70
N ALA A 214 2.27 4.27 9.52
CA ALA A 214 1.31 3.63 8.64
C ALA A 214 0.74 4.68 7.69
N HIS A 215 0.56 4.31 6.43
CA HIS A 215 -0.15 5.14 5.46
C HIS A 215 -1.58 4.60 5.30
N ALA A 216 -2.56 5.43 5.62
CA ALA A 216 -3.97 5.14 5.40
C ALA A 216 -4.45 5.90 4.15
N THR A 217 -4.95 5.17 3.17
CA THR A 217 -5.45 5.70 1.90
C THR A 217 -6.67 4.90 1.46
N ALA A 218 -7.49 5.48 0.59
CA ALA A 218 -8.48 4.70 -0.16
C ALA A 218 -7.71 3.64 -0.97
N THR A 219 -7.98 2.37 -0.68
CA THR A 219 -7.27 1.23 -1.27
C THR A 219 -8.00 0.77 -2.52
N ILE A 220 -7.29 0.66 -3.64
CA ILE A 220 -7.80 -0.09 -4.80
C ILE A 220 -7.34 -1.54 -4.63
N VAL A 221 -8.30 -2.43 -4.32
CA VAL A 221 -8.05 -3.87 -4.21
C VAL A 221 -8.09 -4.46 -5.61
N LEU A 222 -7.01 -5.13 -6.02
CA LEU A 222 -6.97 -5.85 -7.28
C LEU A 222 -7.74 -7.16 -7.12
N GLN A 223 -8.95 -7.22 -7.66
CA GLN A 223 -9.65 -8.49 -7.80
C GLN A 223 -9.13 -9.18 -9.06
N PRO A 224 -8.58 -10.41 -8.97
CA PRO A 224 -8.30 -11.20 -10.16
C PRO A 224 -9.63 -11.40 -10.91
N SER A 225 -9.67 -11.07 -12.21
CA SER A 225 -10.87 -11.26 -13.01
C SER A 225 -11.23 -12.74 -13.00
N LEU A 226 -12.33 -13.11 -12.34
CA LEU A 226 -12.83 -14.48 -12.27
C LEU A 226 -13.33 -15.03 -13.61
N ASP A 227 -13.24 -14.24 -14.69
CA ASP A 227 -13.70 -14.61 -16.02
C ASP A 227 -12.48 -14.89 -16.92
N PRO A 228 -12.09 -16.17 -17.10
CA PRO A 228 -11.04 -16.55 -18.05
C PRO A 228 -11.54 -16.53 -19.50
N THR A 229 -12.69 -15.92 -19.79
CA THR A 229 -13.14 -15.80 -21.18
C THR A 229 -12.13 -14.96 -21.97
N PRO A 230 -11.48 -15.53 -23.00
CA PRO A 230 -10.59 -14.76 -23.84
C PRO A 230 -11.43 -13.63 -24.42
N HIS A 231 -11.03 -12.37 -24.16
CA HIS A 231 -11.60 -11.23 -24.85
C HIS A 231 -11.43 -11.48 -26.34
N LYS A 232 -12.49 -11.98 -27.00
CA LYS A 232 -12.63 -11.85 -28.44
C LYS A 232 -12.55 -10.37 -28.70
N LEU A 233 -11.48 -9.93 -29.35
CA LEU A 233 -11.46 -8.65 -30.06
C LEU A 233 -12.65 -8.71 -31.03
N VAL A 234 -13.76 -8.12 -30.61
CA VAL A 234 -14.90 -7.95 -31.49
C VAL A 234 -14.54 -6.80 -32.40
N ASP A 235 -13.97 -7.13 -33.56
CA ASP A 235 -13.86 -6.22 -34.68
C ASP A 235 -15.27 -5.85 -35.14
N HIS A 236 -15.84 -4.78 -34.58
CA HIS A 236 -17.01 -4.12 -35.09
C HIS A 236 -16.64 -2.73 -35.61
N VAL A 237 -15.83 -2.72 -36.67
CA VAL A 237 -15.79 -1.61 -37.63
C VAL A 237 -16.38 -2.12 -38.94
N GLY A 238 -17.71 -2.24 -38.95
CA GLY A 238 -18.48 -2.38 -40.17
C GLY A 238 -18.85 -1.01 -40.70
N ILE A 239 -17.93 -0.33 -41.38
CA ILE A 239 -18.27 0.81 -42.22
C ILE A 239 -18.97 0.23 -43.46
N LYS A 240 -20.29 0.43 -43.57
CA LYS A 240 -21.00 0.23 -44.83
C LYS A 240 -20.81 1.48 -45.71
N PRO A 241 -20.31 1.37 -46.94
CA PRO A 241 -20.43 2.45 -47.90
C PRO A 241 -21.88 2.54 -48.41
N ALA A 242 -22.29 3.78 -48.70
CA ALA A 242 -23.55 4.14 -49.35
C ALA A 242 -23.54 3.80 -50.84
#